data_AF-A0A7V1Y3U4-F1
#
_entry.id   AF-A0A7V1Y3U4-F1
#
_cell.length_a   1.000
_cell.length_b   1.000
_cell.length_c   1.000
_cell.angle_alpha   90.00
_cell.angle_beta   90.00
_cell.angle_gamma   90.00
#
_symmetry.space_group_name_H-M   'P 1'
#
loop_
_entity.id
_entity.type
_entity.pdbx_description
1 polymer ?
#
loop_
_entity_poly.entity_id
_entity_poly.type
_entity_poly.pdbx_seq_one_letter_code
_entity_poly.pdbx_strand_id
1 'polypeptide(L)'
;MPRRVAMILALLLCSGCSSELRNIELQRVAKDWSLVIRASQIIPVYPLTEDLQPGDTFLVQRPIDKQHELYDERGFLPLENLIHRVNPRGYQAFYENSLGLGGDAQPIPKRWLTNQQPWTQAPIASFPTYSFSVRSGSGFSLALPVQGVPIGLSLLGSDAAQGTITIADARTYGVDTVSLAKDVEDWAAQQRGFLRNYASTGAHPNYLRVVSRVYLAGRLNVSLQSSDSSGATASGGAPKPVELVTTAGGPGPQDASLEAYKSNLAKLNELIEKSLEKTPTGSGQALLPGGTVKVVAASARAISLVETFSRPLVVGYLGFDMLIGPGGTLGPPIPTYAVLTAQLEPHPATVALELLDTAGLRHTYEVLTKLGRRGDTRAADLVKQLDGLGTLVPRQYPCNMFHFGDAAGPLSIQHPAGTALPDQKGFVRITLYLGKLQSSIDDLERAQADKSLKIATFDTRDAAVDAYLAGELAASRTALRDMYRSLQAHGDLLAQAQEHATQATRKLLLE
;
A
#
# COMPACT_ATOMS: atom_id res chain seq x y z
N MET A 1 59.48 20.44 9.98
CA MET A 1 58.64 19.45 9.28
C MET A 1 57.25 19.14 9.88
N PRO A 2 56.85 19.48 11.13
CA PRO A 2 55.54 19.06 11.67
C PRO A 2 54.34 19.85 11.13
N ARG A 3 54.53 21.04 10.55
CA ARG A 3 53.44 21.87 10.00
C ARG A 3 52.83 21.35 8.69
N ARG A 4 53.56 20.55 7.90
CA ARG A 4 53.06 20.03 6.61
C ARG A 4 52.22 18.75 6.76
N VAL A 5 52.45 17.97 7.81
CA VAL A 5 51.67 16.75 8.10
C VAL A 5 50.29 17.10 8.67
N ALA A 6 50.19 18.14 9.49
CA ALA A 6 48.91 18.62 10.03
C ALA A 6 47.96 19.17 8.93
N MET A 7 48.51 19.75 7.86
CA MET A 7 47.70 20.32 6.77
C MET A 7 47.12 19.25 5.84
N ILE A 8 47.82 18.12 5.64
CA ILE A 8 47.34 17.00 4.81
C ILE A 8 46.26 16.19 5.56
N LEU A 9 46.36 16.07 6.89
CA LEU A 9 45.34 15.38 7.69
C LEU A 9 44.01 16.15 7.78
N ALA A 10 44.05 17.49 7.76
CA ALA A 10 42.85 18.34 7.74
C ALA A 10 42.11 18.29 6.39
N LEU A 11 42.82 18.09 5.28
CA LEU A 11 42.23 17.97 3.93
C LEU A 11 41.51 16.63 3.70
N LEU A 12 41.89 15.56 4.39
CA LEU A 12 41.24 14.24 4.32
C LEU A 12 39.95 14.15 5.16
N LEU A 13 39.76 15.02 6.16
CA LEU A 13 38.56 15.06 7.00
C LEU A 13 37.39 15.85 6.38
N CYS A 14 37.65 16.66 5.35
CA CYS A 14 36.61 17.45 4.67
C CYS A 14 35.94 16.70 3.48
N SER A 15 36.39 15.50 3.14
CA SER A 15 35.85 14.73 2.01
C SER A 15 34.55 13.97 2.33
N GLY A 16 34.09 13.97 3.60
CA GLY A 16 32.90 13.24 4.05
C GLY A 16 31.60 14.03 4.10
N CYS A 17 31.62 15.36 3.99
CA CYS A 17 30.41 16.20 4.11
C CYS A 17 29.52 16.24 2.86
N SER A 18 30.00 15.78 1.69
CA SER A 18 29.21 15.87 0.45
C SER A 18 28.12 14.80 0.32
N SER A 19 28.25 13.66 1.01
CA SER A 19 27.27 12.57 0.94
C SER A 19 26.03 12.81 1.81
N GLU A 20 26.18 13.45 2.98
CA GLU A 20 25.04 13.76 3.85
C GLU A 20 24.14 14.85 3.25
N LEU A 21 24.73 15.91 2.71
CA LEU A 21 23.98 16.98 2.02
C LEU A 21 23.18 16.41 0.84
N ARG A 22 23.79 15.53 0.04
CA ARG A 22 23.14 14.86 -1.08
C ARG A 22 21.96 13.96 -0.67
N ASN A 23 22.07 13.29 0.48
CA ASN A 23 20.98 12.44 0.99
C ASN A 23 19.79 13.29 1.47
N ILE A 24 20.06 14.43 2.14
CA ILE A 24 19.03 15.39 2.56
C ILE A 24 18.30 15.98 1.33
N GLU A 25 19.04 16.26 0.26
CA GLU A 25 18.48 16.73 -1.01
C GLU A 25 17.51 15.70 -1.61
N LEU A 26 17.93 14.45 -1.79
CA LEU A 26 17.09 13.38 -2.37
C LEU A 26 15.85 13.05 -1.52
N GLN A 27 15.94 13.23 -0.19
CA GLN A 27 14.80 13.04 0.70
C GLN A 27 13.77 14.17 0.56
N ARG A 28 14.20 15.44 0.47
CA ARG A 28 13.28 16.57 0.28
C ARG A 28 12.56 16.51 -1.06
N VAL A 29 13.25 16.02 -2.08
CA VAL A 29 12.75 15.74 -3.43
C VAL A 29 11.57 14.78 -3.43
N ALA A 30 11.77 13.63 -2.80
CA ALA A 30 10.70 12.68 -2.60
C ALA A 30 9.60 13.28 -1.72
N LYS A 31 9.97 14.21 -0.81
CA LYS A 31 9.09 14.97 0.08
C LYS A 31 8.16 15.98 -0.63
N ASP A 32 8.60 16.59 -1.72
CA ASP A 32 7.75 17.54 -2.44
C ASP A 32 6.87 16.80 -3.45
N TRP A 33 7.45 15.84 -4.17
CA TRP A 33 6.72 15.01 -5.13
C TRP A 33 5.52 14.31 -4.50
N SER A 34 5.71 13.71 -3.32
CA SER A 34 4.60 12.95 -2.75
C SER A 34 3.54 13.79 -2.08
N LEU A 35 3.85 14.98 -1.56
CA LEU A 35 2.81 15.91 -1.12
C LEU A 35 1.93 16.33 -2.30
N VAL A 36 2.56 16.60 -3.44
CA VAL A 36 1.89 16.94 -4.71
C VAL A 36 0.94 15.82 -5.14
N ILE A 37 1.45 14.58 -5.23
CA ILE A 37 0.66 13.44 -5.69
C ILE A 37 -0.45 13.06 -4.68
N ARG A 38 -0.18 13.17 -3.38
CA ARG A 38 -1.15 12.86 -2.33
C ARG A 38 -2.37 13.79 -2.35
N ALA A 39 -2.25 15.00 -2.89
CA ALA A 39 -3.39 15.88 -3.11
C ALA A 39 -4.45 15.23 -4.03
N SER A 40 -4.07 14.24 -4.84
CA SER A 40 -4.96 13.41 -5.67
C SER A 40 -5.44 12.13 -4.99
N GLN A 41 -5.25 12.01 -3.67
CA GLN A 41 -5.66 10.86 -2.84
C GLN A 41 -5.04 9.52 -3.28
N ILE A 42 -3.87 9.55 -3.94
CA ILE A 42 -3.12 8.34 -4.30
C ILE A 42 -1.81 8.28 -3.52
N ILE A 43 -1.32 7.06 -3.30
CA ILE A 43 -0.02 6.83 -2.67
C ILE A 43 1.04 7.12 -3.73
N PRO A 44 1.99 8.02 -3.46
CA PRO A 44 3.07 8.34 -4.38
C PRO A 44 3.95 7.13 -4.69
N VAL A 45 4.55 7.12 -5.88
CA VAL A 45 5.67 6.23 -6.20
C VAL A 45 6.89 7.07 -6.52
N TYR A 46 8.00 6.79 -5.84
CA TYR A 46 9.28 7.44 -6.08
C TYR A 46 10.44 6.46 -5.80
N PRO A 47 11.41 6.30 -6.73
CA PRO A 47 11.38 6.84 -8.09
C PRO A 47 10.21 6.25 -8.91
N LEU A 48 9.85 6.91 -10.01
CA LEU A 48 8.85 6.41 -10.95
C LEU A 48 9.32 5.06 -11.52
N THR A 49 8.40 4.09 -11.66
CA THR A 49 8.73 2.73 -12.12
C THR A 49 7.70 2.19 -13.10
N GLU A 50 8.12 1.27 -13.98
CA GLU A 50 7.22 0.52 -14.88
C GLU A 50 6.63 -0.74 -14.21
N ASP A 51 7.28 -1.26 -13.17
CA ASP A 51 7.03 -2.63 -12.68
C ASP A 51 5.94 -2.73 -11.62
N LEU A 52 5.42 -1.61 -11.10
CA LEU A 52 4.35 -1.67 -10.11
C LEU A 52 3.02 -2.01 -10.78
N GLN A 53 2.33 -3.02 -10.28
CA GLN A 53 1.04 -3.46 -10.83
C GLN A 53 0.03 -3.87 -9.74
N PRO A 54 -1.28 -3.88 -10.05
CA PRO A 54 -2.27 -4.40 -9.13
C PRO A 54 -2.03 -5.89 -8.82
N GLY A 55 -2.14 -6.24 -7.54
CA GLY A 55 -1.77 -7.55 -6.99
C GLY A 55 -0.37 -7.59 -6.36
N ASP A 56 0.47 -6.58 -6.58
CA ASP A 56 1.72 -6.44 -5.85
C ASP A 56 1.44 -6.31 -4.36
N THR A 57 2.07 -7.19 -3.57
CA THR A 57 1.86 -7.33 -2.14
C THR A 57 3.18 -7.08 -1.42
N PHE A 58 3.19 -6.03 -0.61
CA PHE A 58 4.34 -5.57 0.16
C PHE A 58 4.15 -5.91 1.62
N LEU A 59 5.21 -6.36 2.28
CA LEU A 59 5.24 -6.48 3.74
C LEU A 59 5.64 -5.14 4.34
N VAL A 60 4.74 -4.53 5.13
CA VAL A 60 4.97 -3.20 5.72
C VAL A 60 4.71 -3.21 7.23
N GLN A 61 5.45 -2.39 7.96
CA GLN A 61 5.30 -2.25 9.42
C GLN A 61 4.37 -1.11 9.82
N ARG A 62 4.18 -0.12 8.93
CA ARG A 62 3.26 0.99 9.18
C ARG A 62 2.06 0.91 8.23
N PRO A 63 0.85 1.01 8.77
CA PRO A 63 -0.34 1.11 7.94
C PRO A 63 -0.33 2.43 7.17
N ILE A 64 -1.22 2.50 6.18
CA ILE A 64 -1.21 3.54 5.16
C ILE A 64 -1.53 4.94 5.69
N ASP A 65 -2.23 5.07 6.81
CA ASP A 65 -2.42 6.32 7.55
C ASP A 65 -1.08 6.82 8.03
N LYS A 66 -0.36 5.99 8.77
CA LYS A 66 0.88 6.39 9.46
C LYS A 66 2.05 6.55 8.48
N GLN A 67 1.83 6.31 7.18
CA GLN A 67 2.80 6.64 6.14
C GLN A 67 3.13 8.13 6.08
N HIS A 68 2.19 9.02 6.43
CA HIS A 68 2.52 10.45 6.48
C HIS A 68 3.62 10.76 7.51
N GLU A 69 3.64 10.05 8.63
CA GLU A 69 4.66 10.21 9.66
C GLU A 69 6.02 9.72 9.16
N LEU A 70 6.09 8.52 8.57
CA LEU A 70 7.32 8.01 7.94
C LEU A 70 7.83 8.96 6.86
N TYR A 71 6.90 9.56 6.14
CA TYR A 71 7.22 10.52 5.11
C TYR A 71 7.72 11.85 5.67
N ASP A 72 7.13 12.33 6.77
CA ASP A 72 7.62 13.51 7.45
C ASP A 72 9.00 13.28 8.08
N GLU A 73 9.23 12.08 8.60
CA GLU A 73 10.49 11.63 9.19
C GLU A 73 11.59 11.40 8.13
N ARG A 74 11.28 10.70 7.03
CA ARG A 74 12.28 10.18 6.07
C ARG A 74 12.25 10.85 4.69
N GLY A 75 11.19 11.59 4.37
CA GLY A 75 10.98 12.23 3.07
C GLY A 75 10.52 11.30 1.95
N PHE A 76 10.51 9.98 2.15
CA PHE A 76 10.04 9.01 1.16
C PHE A 76 9.39 7.81 1.82
N LEU A 77 8.57 7.09 1.05
CA LEU A 77 8.03 5.80 1.46
C LEU A 77 8.95 4.71 0.91
N PRO A 78 9.65 3.94 1.75
CA PRO A 78 10.30 2.74 1.26
C PRO A 78 9.18 1.82 0.75
N LEU A 79 9.23 1.47 -0.54
CA LEU A 79 8.47 0.33 -1.03
C LEU A 79 9.14 -0.91 -0.44
N GLU A 80 8.72 -1.27 0.77
CA GLU A 80 9.35 -2.33 1.56
C GLU A 80 8.93 -3.70 1.03
N ASN A 81 9.95 -4.50 0.71
CA ASN A 81 9.89 -5.95 0.50
C ASN A 81 8.63 -6.45 -0.23
N LEU A 82 8.66 -6.36 -1.56
CA LEU A 82 7.70 -7.07 -2.42
C LEU A 82 7.82 -8.58 -2.12
N ILE A 83 6.85 -9.14 -1.41
CA ILE A 83 6.87 -10.56 -1.01
C ILE A 83 6.12 -11.44 -2.00
N HIS A 84 5.17 -10.87 -2.74
CA HIS A 84 4.35 -11.60 -3.68
C HIS A 84 3.68 -10.68 -4.71
N ARG A 85 3.37 -11.26 -5.86
CA ARG A 85 2.60 -10.65 -6.95
C ARG A 85 1.42 -11.56 -7.25
N VAL A 86 0.28 -11.25 -6.64
CA VAL A 86 -0.97 -11.94 -6.92
C VAL A 86 -1.35 -11.67 -8.37
N ASN A 87 -1.86 -12.67 -9.08
CA ASN A 87 -2.47 -12.47 -10.40
C ASN A 87 -3.99 -12.29 -10.20
N PRO A 88 -4.52 -11.06 -10.24
CA PRO A 88 -5.92 -10.81 -9.91
C PRO A 88 -6.87 -11.49 -10.91
N ARG A 89 -7.80 -12.30 -10.42
CA ARG A 89 -8.83 -12.94 -11.26
C ARG A 89 -9.98 -11.99 -11.63
N GLY A 90 -10.17 -10.93 -10.85
CA GLY A 90 -11.34 -10.03 -10.92
C GLY A 90 -11.36 -9.04 -12.09
N TYR A 91 -10.32 -8.94 -12.92
CA TYR A 91 -10.24 -7.90 -13.97
C TYR A 91 -11.42 -7.91 -14.94
N GLN A 92 -11.84 -9.09 -15.40
CA GLN A 92 -12.94 -9.20 -16.36
C GLN A 92 -14.24 -8.68 -15.76
N ALA A 93 -14.65 -9.24 -14.62
CA ALA A 93 -15.86 -8.82 -13.91
C ALA A 93 -15.83 -7.32 -13.54
N PHE A 94 -14.64 -6.81 -13.17
CA PHE A 94 -14.47 -5.41 -12.81
C PHE A 94 -14.72 -4.45 -13.99
N TYR A 95 -14.29 -4.82 -15.20
CA TYR A 95 -14.38 -3.94 -16.36
C TYR A 95 -15.51 -4.25 -17.35
N GLU A 96 -16.18 -5.40 -17.20
CA GLU A 96 -17.26 -5.87 -18.08
C GLU A 96 -18.32 -4.78 -18.34
N ASN A 97 -18.76 -4.12 -17.27
CA ASN A 97 -19.82 -3.11 -17.34
C ASN A 97 -19.34 -1.70 -17.73
N SER A 98 -18.02 -1.44 -17.73
CA SER A 98 -17.49 -0.07 -17.89
C SER A 98 -16.81 0.17 -19.23
N LEU A 99 -16.02 -0.80 -19.72
CA LEU A 99 -15.22 -0.64 -20.94
C LEU A 99 -15.68 -1.57 -22.07
N GLY A 100 -16.72 -2.38 -21.84
CA GLY A 100 -17.29 -3.26 -22.86
C GLY A 100 -16.25 -4.20 -23.46
N LEU A 101 -15.34 -4.71 -22.62
CA LEU A 101 -14.27 -5.59 -23.06
C LEU A 101 -14.93 -6.91 -23.42
N GLY A 102 -15.17 -7.10 -24.72
CA GLY A 102 -15.65 -8.38 -25.25
C GLY A 102 -14.78 -9.52 -24.72
N GLY A 103 -15.33 -10.72 -24.64
CA GLY A 103 -14.70 -11.93 -24.08
C GLY A 103 -13.47 -12.45 -24.86
N ASP A 104 -12.65 -11.56 -25.39
CA ASP A 104 -11.41 -11.79 -26.11
C ASP A 104 -10.40 -12.60 -25.26
N ALA A 105 -9.58 -13.38 -25.96
CA ALA A 105 -8.62 -14.32 -25.39
C ALA A 105 -7.41 -13.70 -24.65
N GLN A 106 -7.25 -12.37 -24.66
CA GLN A 106 -6.12 -11.71 -24.00
C GLN A 106 -6.58 -11.08 -22.67
N PRO A 107 -6.15 -11.62 -21.52
CA PRO A 107 -6.54 -11.09 -20.22
C PRO A 107 -5.98 -9.68 -20.01
N ILE A 108 -6.79 -8.82 -19.40
CA ILE A 108 -6.38 -7.52 -18.88
C ILE A 108 -5.54 -7.78 -17.62
N PRO A 109 -4.47 -7.00 -17.35
CA PRO A 109 -4.02 -5.79 -18.04
C PRO A 109 -3.01 -6.06 -19.16
N LYS A 110 -2.65 -7.32 -19.43
CA LYS A 110 -1.66 -7.67 -20.46
C LYS A 110 -1.99 -7.07 -21.83
N ARG A 111 -3.28 -7.01 -22.16
CA ARG A 111 -3.77 -6.29 -23.34
C ARG A 111 -3.26 -4.85 -23.41
N TRP A 112 -3.33 -4.09 -22.32
CA TRP A 112 -2.92 -2.67 -22.27
C TRP A 112 -1.41 -2.47 -22.18
N LEU A 113 -0.67 -3.48 -21.71
CA LEU A 113 0.77 -3.39 -21.48
C LEU A 113 1.61 -3.93 -22.66
N THR A 114 0.98 -4.45 -23.71
CA THR A 114 1.67 -5.00 -24.88
C THR A 114 1.61 -4.06 -26.07
N ASN A 115 2.64 -4.12 -26.94
CA ASN A 115 2.72 -3.29 -28.15
C ASN A 115 1.60 -3.55 -29.17
N GLN A 116 0.82 -4.63 -29.01
CA GLN A 116 -0.25 -5.01 -29.94
C GLN A 116 -1.54 -4.21 -29.73
N GLN A 117 -1.80 -3.72 -28.52
CA GLN A 117 -2.93 -2.84 -28.20
C GLN A 117 -2.39 -1.73 -27.29
N PRO A 118 -2.25 -0.49 -27.79
CA PRO A 118 -1.57 0.55 -27.04
C PRO A 118 -2.30 0.85 -25.72
N TRP A 119 -1.52 1.08 -24.66
CA TRP A 119 -1.99 1.52 -23.33
C TRP A 119 -2.93 2.74 -23.38
N THR A 120 -2.99 3.43 -24.52
CA THR A 120 -3.99 4.45 -24.84
C THR A 120 -5.44 3.98 -24.67
N GLN A 121 -5.70 2.66 -24.75
CA GLN A 121 -7.01 2.05 -24.49
C GLN A 121 -7.34 1.82 -23.02
N ALA A 122 -6.36 1.95 -22.11
CA ALA A 122 -6.65 1.91 -20.68
C ALA A 122 -7.54 3.11 -20.29
N PRO A 123 -8.28 3.02 -19.16
CA PRO A 123 -9.02 4.14 -18.61
C PRO A 123 -8.17 5.41 -18.46
N ILE A 124 -8.75 6.55 -18.85
CA ILE A 124 -8.11 7.85 -18.70
C ILE A 124 -8.09 8.27 -17.23
N ALA A 125 -6.95 8.79 -16.78
CA ALA A 125 -6.83 9.51 -15.51
C ALA A 125 -6.46 10.97 -15.81
N SER A 126 -6.85 11.88 -14.91
CA SER A 126 -6.47 13.28 -14.99
C SER A 126 -5.95 13.74 -13.64
N PHE A 127 -4.93 14.57 -13.67
CA PHE A 127 -4.30 15.16 -12.51
C PHE A 127 -4.37 16.68 -12.63
N PRO A 128 -4.56 17.40 -11.50
CA PRO A 128 -4.48 18.85 -11.52
C PRO A 128 -3.05 19.30 -11.89
N THR A 129 -2.94 20.56 -12.32
CA THR A 129 -1.64 21.20 -12.44
C THR A 129 -1.13 21.57 -11.05
N TYR A 130 0.13 21.28 -10.77
CA TYR A 130 0.77 21.56 -9.49
C TYR A 130 1.80 22.66 -9.64
N SER A 131 1.81 23.62 -8.71
CA SER A 131 2.78 24.71 -8.69
C SER A 131 3.87 24.47 -7.63
N PHE A 132 5.10 24.86 -7.94
CA PHE A 132 6.26 24.74 -7.05
C PHE A 132 7.20 25.94 -7.20
N SER A 133 8.20 26.07 -6.32
CA SER A 133 9.24 27.10 -6.41
C SER A 133 10.62 26.54 -6.11
N VAL A 134 11.62 26.92 -6.90
CA VAL A 134 13.00 26.43 -6.86
C VAL A 134 13.96 27.60 -6.65
N ARG A 135 15.10 27.37 -5.98
CA ARG A 135 16.22 28.32 -5.88
C ARG A 135 17.57 27.61 -6.07
N SER A 136 18.37 27.95 -7.08
CA SER A 136 19.78 27.53 -7.17
C SER A 136 20.67 28.39 -6.26
N GLY A 137 21.74 27.79 -5.74
CA GLY A 137 22.73 28.48 -4.89
C GLY A 137 22.74 28.07 -3.41
N SER A 138 21.78 27.27 -2.94
CA SER A 138 21.71 26.81 -1.55
C SER A 138 21.83 25.28 -1.38
N GLY A 139 22.35 24.57 -2.40
CA GLY A 139 22.32 23.10 -2.44
C GLY A 139 20.93 22.53 -2.74
N PHE A 140 19.92 23.38 -2.94
CA PHE A 140 18.54 22.93 -3.11
C PHE A 140 18.15 22.84 -4.59
N SER A 141 18.41 21.69 -5.21
CA SER A 141 17.74 21.30 -6.44
C SER A 141 16.34 20.81 -6.09
N LEU A 142 15.30 21.49 -6.57
CA LEU A 142 13.96 20.95 -6.56
C LEU A 142 13.94 19.78 -7.55
N ALA A 143 14.12 18.58 -7.03
CA ALA A 143 14.03 17.37 -7.83
C ALA A 143 12.59 16.86 -7.74
N LEU A 144 11.89 17.21 -8.79
CA LEU A 144 10.83 16.37 -9.29
C LEU A 144 11.53 15.26 -10.09
N PRO A 145 10.93 14.07 -10.27
CA PRO A 145 11.48 13.02 -11.14
C PRO A 145 11.33 13.40 -12.62
N VAL A 146 11.66 14.64 -12.97
CA VAL A 146 11.67 15.18 -14.31
C VAL A 146 13.05 15.73 -14.58
N GLN A 147 13.69 15.16 -15.59
CA GLN A 147 15.03 15.50 -16.05
C GLN A 147 15.11 16.95 -16.53
N GLY A 148 13.96 17.50 -16.95
CA GLY A 148 13.87 18.86 -17.47
C GLY A 148 14.20 19.96 -16.46
N VAL A 149 13.93 19.80 -15.16
CA VAL A 149 14.01 20.93 -14.22
C VAL A 149 15.42 21.50 -14.09
N PRO A 150 16.48 20.70 -13.83
CA PRO A 150 17.85 21.23 -13.77
C PRO A 150 18.31 21.86 -15.09
N ILE A 151 17.93 21.25 -16.22
CA ILE A 151 18.23 21.76 -17.56
C ILE A 151 17.56 23.13 -17.76
N GLY A 152 16.29 23.25 -17.38
CA GLY A 152 15.53 24.49 -17.51
C GLY A 152 16.07 25.63 -16.67
N LEU A 153 16.48 25.37 -15.42
CA LEU A 153 17.13 26.38 -14.58
C LEU A 153 18.45 26.85 -15.17
N SER A 154 19.28 25.92 -15.67
CA SER A 154 20.54 26.26 -16.34
C SER A 154 20.32 27.12 -17.58
N LEU A 155 19.23 26.90 -18.32
CA LEU A 155 18.88 27.68 -19.51
C LEU A 155 18.30 29.06 -19.17
N LEU A 156 17.57 29.17 -18.04
CA LEU A 156 17.03 30.45 -17.57
C LEU A 156 18.11 31.39 -17.01
N GLY A 157 19.27 30.86 -16.60
CA GLY A 157 20.34 31.66 -16.00
C GLY A 157 19.89 32.35 -14.70
N SER A 158 18.91 31.78 -14.00
CA SER A 158 18.23 32.39 -12.86
C SER A 158 18.51 31.59 -11.60
N ASP A 159 18.78 32.29 -10.49
CA ASP A 159 19.00 31.64 -9.20
C ASP A 159 17.73 31.20 -8.49
N ALA A 160 16.56 31.53 -9.06
CA ALA A 160 15.28 31.09 -8.55
C ALA A 160 14.22 31.06 -9.65
N ALA A 161 13.27 30.13 -9.56
CA ALA A 161 12.16 30.02 -10.49
C ALA A 161 10.89 29.53 -9.80
N GLN A 162 9.73 30.00 -10.25
CA GLN A 162 8.44 29.40 -9.97
C GLN A 162 8.11 28.46 -11.12
N GLY A 163 7.60 27.27 -10.83
CA GLY A 163 7.28 26.29 -11.84
C GLY A 163 5.93 25.65 -11.68
N THR A 164 5.44 25.03 -12.74
CA THR A 164 4.27 24.17 -12.72
C THR A 164 4.57 22.83 -13.37
N ILE A 165 3.93 21.78 -12.89
CA ILE A 165 3.94 20.44 -13.48
C ILE A 165 2.52 20.06 -13.86
N THR A 166 2.36 19.52 -15.05
CA THR A 166 1.14 18.84 -15.47
C THR A 166 1.48 17.40 -15.84
N ILE A 167 0.77 16.45 -15.22
CA ILE A 167 0.85 15.04 -15.58
C ILE A 167 -0.12 14.81 -16.74
N ALA A 168 0.44 14.54 -17.92
CA ALA A 168 -0.30 14.41 -19.17
C ALA A 168 -0.33 12.94 -19.64
N ASP A 169 -1.32 12.67 -20.50
CA ASP A 169 -1.60 11.33 -21.02
C ASP A 169 -1.75 10.30 -19.90
N ALA A 170 -2.28 10.68 -18.75
CA ALA A 170 -2.38 9.76 -17.63
C ALA A 170 -3.43 8.67 -17.88
N ARG A 171 -3.15 7.46 -17.39
CA ARG A 171 -4.02 6.29 -17.48
C ARG A 171 -4.07 5.57 -16.14
N THR A 172 -5.07 4.73 -15.96
CA THR A 172 -5.20 3.93 -14.74
C THR A 172 -5.76 2.55 -15.03
N TYR A 173 -5.30 1.57 -14.26
CA TYR A 173 -5.95 0.27 -14.22
C TYR A 173 -5.86 -0.37 -12.84
N GLY A 174 -6.84 -1.23 -12.53
CA GLY A 174 -6.96 -1.90 -11.26
C GLY A 174 -8.06 -2.95 -11.24
N VAL A 175 -8.28 -3.50 -10.05
CA VAL A 175 -9.34 -4.47 -9.73
C VAL A 175 -10.02 -4.02 -8.44
N ASP A 176 -11.24 -4.46 -8.20
CA ASP A 176 -11.92 -4.16 -6.93
C ASP A 176 -11.25 -4.86 -5.74
N THR A 177 -11.37 -4.23 -4.56
CA THR A 177 -10.81 -4.72 -3.31
C THR A 177 -11.34 -6.09 -2.92
N VAL A 178 -12.61 -6.42 -3.22
CA VAL A 178 -13.24 -7.67 -2.77
C VAL A 178 -12.64 -8.86 -3.50
N SER A 179 -12.58 -8.80 -4.84
CA SER A 179 -11.95 -9.83 -5.66
C SER A 179 -10.48 -10.00 -5.30
N LEU A 180 -9.75 -8.88 -5.14
CA LEU A 180 -8.33 -8.94 -4.86
C LEU A 180 -8.01 -9.42 -3.43
N ALA A 181 -8.79 -9.00 -2.43
CA ALA A 181 -8.61 -9.47 -1.06
C ALA A 181 -8.81 -10.98 -0.97
N LYS A 182 -9.82 -11.54 -1.67
CA LYS A 182 -10.02 -12.98 -1.76
C LYS A 182 -8.80 -13.69 -2.37
N ASP A 183 -8.25 -13.17 -3.47
CA ASP A 183 -7.07 -13.76 -4.11
C ASP A 183 -5.84 -13.73 -3.18
N VAL A 184 -5.69 -12.67 -2.37
CA VAL A 184 -4.63 -12.55 -1.36
C VAL A 184 -4.85 -13.50 -0.19
N GLU A 185 -6.10 -13.67 0.28
CA GLU A 185 -6.46 -14.62 1.34
C GLU A 185 -6.20 -16.08 0.93
N ASP A 186 -6.59 -16.44 -0.30
CA ASP A 186 -6.33 -17.77 -0.88
C ASP A 186 -4.81 -18.06 -0.92
N TRP A 187 -3.99 -17.07 -1.31
CA TRP A 187 -2.53 -17.17 -1.26
C TRP A 187 -1.99 -17.24 0.17
N ALA A 188 -2.47 -16.39 1.07
CA ALA A 188 -2.03 -16.32 2.45
C ALA A 188 -2.33 -17.61 3.22
N ALA A 189 -3.44 -18.28 2.92
CA ALA A 189 -3.76 -19.60 3.47
C ALA A 189 -2.69 -20.64 3.14
N GLN A 190 -2.10 -20.59 1.94
CA GLN A 190 -1.01 -21.47 1.51
C GLN A 190 0.34 -21.06 2.10
N GLN A 191 0.51 -19.79 2.48
CA GLN A 191 1.74 -19.22 3.02
C GLN A 191 1.68 -18.93 4.54
N ARG A 192 0.73 -19.53 5.27
CA ARG A 192 0.57 -19.29 6.73
C ARG A 192 1.85 -19.49 7.52
N GLY A 193 2.65 -20.50 7.15
CA GLY A 193 3.94 -20.76 7.81
C GLY A 193 4.92 -19.59 7.71
N PHE A 194 4.97 -18.95 6.53
CA PHE A 194 5.77 -17.75 6.30
C PHE A 194 5.19 -16.54 7.02
N LEU A 195 3.88 -16.29 6.85
CA LEU A 195 3.21 -15.13 7.44
C LEU A 195 3.21 -15.14 8.97
N ARG A 196 3.20 -16.32 9.59
CA ARG A 196 3.30 -16.47 11.05
C ARG A 196 4.57 -15.83 11.62
N ASN A 197 5.67 -15.79 10.86
CA ASN A 197 6.91 -15.14 11.30
C ASN A 197 6.78 -13.61 11.37
N TYR A 198 5.74 -13.06 10.75
CA TYR A 198 5.40 -11.64 10.72
C TYR A 198 4.09 -11.33 11.44
N ALA A 199 3.52 -12.29 12.17
CA ALA A 199 2.32 -12.05 12.96
C ALA A 199 2.54 -10.89 13.93
N SER A 200 1.54 -9.99 14.02
CA SER A 200 1.58 -8.85 14.92
C SER A 200 1.78 -9.28 16.37
N THR A 201 2.82 -8.77 17.02
CA THR A 201 3.09 -8.97 18.46
C THR A 201 2.45 -7.88 19.33
N GLY A 202 1.44 -7.17 18.81
CA GLY A 202 0.75 -6.06 19.47
C GLY A 202 1.54 -4.73 19.47
N ALA A 203 2.85 -4.78 19.73
CA ALA A 203 3.70 -3.57 19.75
C ALA A 203 4.11 -3.09 18.34
N HIS A 204 4.23 -4.03 17.39
CA HIS A 204 4.65 -3.76 16.02
C HIS A 204 3.77 -4.57 15.07
N PRO A 205 2.59 -4.05 14.69
CA PRO A 205 1.76 -4.72 13.71
C PRO A 205 2.47 -4.73 12.36
N ASN A 206 2.44 -5.88 11.69
CA ASN A 206 2.84 -5.98 10.29
C ASN A 206 1.58 -6.13 9.44
N TYR A 207 1.64 -5.58 8.24
CA TYR A 207 0.55 -5.58 7.30
C TYR A 207 1.03 -6.10 5.95
N LEU A 208 0.11 -6.70 5.23
CA LEU A 208 0.24 -6.86 3.79
C LEU A 208 -0.41 -5.65 3.13
N ARG A 209 0.39 -4.81 2.47
CA ARG A 209 -0.11 -3.75 1.61
C ARG A 209 -0.28 -4.30 0.20
N VAL A 210 -1.51 -4.30 -0.28
CA VAL A 210 -1.86 -4.84 -1.59
C VAL A 210 -2.22 -3.68 -2.52
N VAL A 211 -1.53 -3.60 -3.66
CA VAL A 211 -1.84 -2.63 -4.71
C VAL A 211 -3.12 -3.06 -5.42
N SER A 212 -4.17 -2.24 -5.37
CA SER A 212 -5.44 -2.52 -6.06
C SER A 212 -5.59 -1.78 -7.38
N ARG A 213 -4.91 -0.64 -7.53
CA ARG A 213 -4.94 0.18 -8.74
C ARG A 213 -3.66 0.99 -8.90
N VAL A 214 -3.18 1.14 -10.13
CA VAL A 214 -2.03 1.98 -10.45
C VAL A 214 -2.43 3.14 -11.35
N TYR A 215 -1.68 4.24 -11.25
CA TYR A 215 -1.81 5.43 -12.07
C TYR A 215 -0.51 5.64 -12.82
N LEU A 216 -0.65 5.71 -14.13
CA LEU A 216 0.41 5.76 -15.11
C LEU A 216 0.46 7.15 -15.75
N ALA A 217 1.65 7.66 -16.02
CA ALA A 217 1.88 8.87 -16.80
C ALA A 217 2.69 8.53 -18.06
N GLY A 218 2.19 8.96 -19.23
CA GLY A 218 2.95 8.89 -20.47
C GLY A 218 3.80 10.14 -20.73
N ARG A 219 3.43 11.28 -20.11
CA ARG A 219 4.10 12.55 -20.33
C ARG A 219 4.03 13.46 -19.11
N LEU A 220 5.10 14.20 -18.87
CA LEU A 220 5.17 15.26 -17.87
C LEU A 220 5.51 16.58 -18.56
N ASN A 221 4.66 17.58 -18.36
CA ASN A 221 4.91 18.94 -18.85
C ASN A 221 5.38 19.78 -17.67
N VAL A 222 6.53 20.44 -17.82
CA VAL A 222 7.11 21.30 -16.80
C VAL A 222 7.22 22.70 -17.37
N SER A 223 6.68 23.70 -16.69
CA SER A 223 6.89 25.11 -17.00
C SER A 223 7.69 25.73 -15.87
N LEU A 224 8.71 26.52 -16.19
CA LEU A 224 9.51 27.28 -15.23
C LEU A 224 9.51 28.74 -15.63
N GLN A 225 9.38 29.63 -14.68
CA GLN A 225 9.45 31.08 -14.84
C GLN A 225 10.43 31.63 -13.80
N SER A 226 11.42 32.40 -14.24
CA SER A 226 12.37 33.09 -13.36
C SER A 226 11.61 33.97 -12.38
N SER A 227 11.99 33.89 -11.10
CA SER A 227 11.41 34.75 -10.05
C SER A 227 12.18 36.05 -9.85
N ASP A 228 13.18 36.34 -10.67
CA ASP A 228 13.97 37.56 -10.58
C ASP A 228 13.12 38.74 -11.07
N SER A 229 12.46 39.41 -10.13
CA SER A 229 11.95 40.76 -10.35
C SER A 229 13.13 41.71 -10.28
N SER A 230 13.71 42.01 -11.43
CA SER A 230 14.71 43.08 -11.56
C SER A 230 14.05 44.44 -11.27
N GLY A 231 13.91 44.79 -9.99
CA GLY A 231 13.68 46.15 -9.50
C GLY A 231 15.04 46.83 -9.34
N ALA A 232 15.37 47.71 -10.29
CA ALA A 232 16.47 48.68 -10.25
C ALA A 232 17.71 48.29 -9.42
N THR A 233 18.60 47.47 -9.98
CA THR A 233 19.98 47.31 -9.47
C THR A 233 20.99 47.61 -10.57
N ALA A 234 21.87 48.56 -10.30
CA ALA A 234 23.00 48.90 -11.14
C ALA A 234 23.96 47.69 -11.23
N SER A 235 24.12 47.12 -12.42
CA SER A 235 24.80 45.86 -12.65
C SER A 235 26.31 46.02 -12.85
N GLY A 236 27.11 45.32 -12.04
CA GLY A 236 28.47 44.90 -12.38
C GLY A 236 28.57 43.38 -12.28
N GLY A 237 28.52 42.67 -13.42
CA GLY A 237 29.01 41.29 -13.52
C GLY A 237 28.02 40.12 -13.45
N ALA A 238 26.71 40.29 -13.70
CA ALA A 238 25.77 39.14 -13.78
C ALA A 238 25.86 38.41 -15.14
N PRO A 239 25.70 37.06 -15.18
CA PRO A 239 25.69 36.28 -16.42
C PRO A 239 24.57 36.74 -17.35
N LYS A 240 24.90 36.98 -18.63
CA LYS A 240 23.90 37.35 -19.64
C LYS A 240 22.92 36.18 -19.85
N PRO A 241 21.60 36.40 -19.70
CA PRO A 241 20.61 35.41 -20.10
C PRO A 241 20.83 35.03 -21.57
N VAL A 242 20.48 33.79 -21.95
CA VAL A 242 20.51 33.37 -23.36
C VAL A 242 19.65 34.36 -24.16
N GLU A 243 20.28 35.11 -25.07
CA GLU A 243 19.57 36.02 -25.98
C GLU A 243 18.71 35.20 -26.95
N LEU A 244 17.52 34.82 -26.49
CA LEU A 244 16.42 34.40 -27.35
C LEU A 244 15.94 35.65 -28.08
N VAL A 245 16.61 35.92 -29.21
CA VAL A 245 16.39 37.01 -30.18
C VAL A 245 15.11 37.80 -29.89
N THR A 246 15.23 38.91 -29.17
CA THR A 246 14.20 39.93 -29.19
C THR A 246 14.21 40.55 -30.59
N THR A 247 13.04 40.55 -31.23
CA THR A 247 12.80 41.06 -32.58
C THR A 247 13.37 42.47 -32.75
N ALA A 248 14.55 42.59 -33.35
CA ALA A 248 14.98 43.85 -33.93
C ALA A 248 14.18 44.07 -35.21
N GLY A 249 13.38 45.14 -35.24
CA GLY A 249 12.41 45.43 -36.27
C GLY A 249 13.01 45.51 -37.67
N GLY A 250 12.56 44.62 -38.54
CA GLY A 250 12.71 44.69 -40.00
C GLY A 250 11.36 44.45 -40.68
N PRO A 251 11.11 45.02 -41.86
CA PRO A 251 9.79 44.98 -42.52
C PRO A 251 9.54 43.60 -43.13
N GLY A 252 8.88 42.76 -42.33
CA GLY A 252 8.46 41.38 -42.61
C GLY A 252 8.49 40.53 -41.33
N PRO A 253 7.86 40.97 -40.23
CA PRO A 253 8.34 40.64 -38.88
C PRO A 253 7.81 39.33 -38.32
N GLN A 254 6.78 38.72 -38.93
CA GLN A 254 6.08 37.57 -38.33
C GLN A 254 6.63 36.22 -38.80
N ASP A 255 6.90 36.03 -40.10
CA ASP A 255 7.40 34.74 -40.59
C ASP A 255 8.90 34.54 -40.31
N ALA A 256 9.71 35.60 -40.44
CA ALA A 256 11.13 35.57 -40.14
C ALA A 256 11.41 35.36 -38.63
N SER A 257 10.53 35.86 -37.75
CA SER A 257 10.65 35.64 -36.31
C SER A 257 10.18 34.24 -35.90
N LEU A 258 9.15 33.69 -36.56
CA LEU A 258 8.69 32.33 -36.30
C LEU A 258 9.72 31.28 -36.73
N GLU A 259 10.33 31.42 -37.91
CA GLU A 259 11.36 30.48 -38.38
C GLU A 259 12.66 30.60 -37.57
N ALA A 260 13.07 31.83 -37.20
CA ALA A 260 14.19 32.02 -36.28
C ALA A 260 13.92 31.41 -34.89
N TYR A 261 12.69 31.55 -34.38
CA TYR A 261 12.27 30.95 -33.12
C TYR A 261 12.28 29.41 -33.19
N LYS A 262 11.71 28.82 -34.25
CA LYS A 262 11.74 27.36 -34.49
C LYS A 262 13.18 26.84 -34.61
N SER A 263 14.04 27.57 -35.33
CA SER A 263 15.46 27.22 -35.48
C SER A 263 16.21 27.24 -34.15
N ASN A 264 15.94 28.25 -33.31
CA ASN A 264 16.52 28.34 -31.97
C ASN A 264 16.02 27.23 -31.03
N LEU A 265 14.73 26.88 -31.09
CA LEU A 265 14.19 25.72 -30.37
C LEU A 265 14.82 24.41 -30.84
N ALA A 266 15.03 24.24 -32.15
CA ALA A 266 15.69 23.05 -32.70
C ALA A 266 17.14 22.92 -32.18
N LYS A 267 17.91 24.01 -32.19
CA LYS A 267 19.27 24.04 -31.63
C LYS A 267 19.30 23.76 -30.12
N LEU A 268 18.35 24.31 -29.36
CA LEU A 268 18.23 24.03 -27.93
C LEU A 268 17.95 22.55 -27.67
N ASN A 269 17.03 21.94 -28.44
CA ASN A 269 16.75 20.52 -28.35
C ASN A 269 17.98 19.66 -28.71
N GLU A 270 18.72 20.02 -29.77
CA GLU A 270 19.97 19.32 -30.14
C GLU A 270 21.05 19.41 -29.06
N LEU A 271 21.17 20.57 -28.38
CA LEU A 271 22.10 20.74 -27.27
C LEU A 271 21.70 19.89 -26.04
N ILE A 272 20.40 19.77 -25.79
CA ILE A 272 19.87 18.91 -24.71
C ILE A 272 20.10 17.44 -25.03
N GLU A 273 19.81 16.99 -26.25
CA GLU A 273 20.09 15.62 -26.68
C GLU A 273 21.58 15.29 -26.51
N LYS A 274 22.48 16.18 -26.96
CA LYS A 274 23.94 16.02 -26.80
C LYS A 274 24.42 16.05 -25.36
N SER A 275 23.75 16.78 -24.46
CA SER A 275 24.12 16.82 -23.03
C SER A 275 23.62 15.59 -22.29
N LEU A 276 22.45 15.07 -22.66
CA LEU A 276 21.89 13.81 -22.17
C LEU A 276 22.78 12.62 -22.58
N GLU A 277 23.28 12.58 -23.81
CA GLU A 277 24.21 11.52 -24.29
C GLU A 277 25.54 11.47 -23.52
N LYS A 278 25.98 12.60 -22.97
CA LYS A 278 27.29 12.71 -22.30
C LYS A 278 27.25 12.43 -20.80
N THR A 279 26.06 12.21 -20.23
CA THR A 279 25.92 11.95 -18.79
C THR A 279 26.13 10.45 -18.52
N PRO A 280 27.22 10.05 -17.83
CA PRO A 280 27.48 8.64 -17.56
C PRO A 280 26.37 8.05 -16.68
N THR A 281 25.94 6.83 -16.99
CA THR A 281 24.90 6.04 -16.31
C THR A 281 25.20 5.69 -14.83
N GLY A 282 26.17 6.34 -14.19
CA GLY A 282 26.60 6.08 -12.80
C GLY A 282 26.61 7.30 -11.86
N SER A 283 26.40 8.53 -12.34
CA SER A 283 26.18 9.68 -11.44
C SER A 283 24.72 9.71 -11.05
N GLY A 284 24.37 9.43 -9.79
CA GLY A 284 22.99 9.33 -9.27
C GLY A 284 22.08 10.58 -9.37
N GLN A 285 22.19 11.39 -10.42
CA GLN A 285 21.08 11.96 -11.16
C GLN A 285 20.71 10.98 -12.28
N ALA A 286 20.30 9.76 -11.90
CA ALA A 286 20.00 8.70 -12.85
C ALA A 286 18.88 9.18 -13.78
N LEU A 287 19.22 9.31 -15.07
CA LEU A 287 18.26 9.44 -16.17
C LEU A 287 17.18 8.38 -15.97
N LEU A 288 15.91 8.78 -15.96
CA LEU A 288 14.82 7.81 -16.09
C LEU A 288 15.01 7.11 -17.44
N PRO A 289 15.22 5.79 -17.47
CA PRO A 289 15.48 5.08 -18.72
C PRO A 289 14.30 5.25 -19.67
N GLY A 290 14.57 5.69 -20.90
CA GLY A 290 13.59 5.71 -22.00
C GLY A 290 12.67 6.94 -22.10
N GLY A 291 12.96 8.05 -21.39
CA GLY A 291 12.29 9.34 -21.56
C GLY A 291 12.99 10.25 -22.57
N THR A 292 12.23 11.04 -23.34
CA THR A 292 12.75 12.12 -24.20
C THR A 292 12.31 13.48 -23.66
N VAL A 293 13.26 14.39 -23.40
CA VAL A 293 12.99 15.76 -22.97
C VAL A 293 13.05 16.71 -24.17
N LYS A 294 12.00 17.51 -24.36
CA LYS A 294 11.90 18.52 -25.43
C LYS A 294 11.52 19.88 -24.86
N VAL A 295 12.25 20.92 -25.25
CA VAL A 295 11.85 22.32 -25.06
C VAL A 295 10.75 22.65 -26.06
N VAL A 296 9.56 22.97 -25.54
CA VAL A 296 8.40 23.36 -26.35
C VAL A 296 8.22 24.87 -26.42
N ALA A 297 8.71 25.60 -25.40
CA ALA A 297 8.79 27.05 -25.43
C ALA A 297 9.96 27.53 -24.59
N ALA A 298 10.60 28.63 -25.02
CA ALA A 298 11.63 29.29 -24.26
C ALA A 298 11.57 30.80 -24.49
N SER A 299 11.78 31.57 -23.43
CA SER A 299 11.94 33.02 -23.43
C SER A 299 13.01 33.39 -22.41
N ALA A 300 13.42 34.66 -22.38
CA ALA A 300 14.43 35.14 -21.43
C ALA A 300 14.07 34.92 -19.96
N ARG A 301 12.79 34.64 -19.64
CA ARG A 301 12.31 34.49 -18.26
C ARG A 301 11.47 33.24 -18.04
N ALA A 302 11.20 32.45 -19.06
CA ALA A 302 10.37 31.26 -18.93
C ALA A 302 10.80 30.16 -19.89
N ILE A 303 10.75 28.91 -19.43
CA ILE A 303 11.01 27.73 -20.25
C ILE A 303 9.94 26.67 -19.98
N SER A 304 9.41 26.09 -21.04
CA SER A 304 8.47 24.98 -20.99
C SER A 304 9.12 23.74 -21.60
N LEU A 305 9.11 22.67 -20.84
CA LEU A 305 9.71 21.38 -21.14
C LEU A 305 8.63 20.31 -21.15
N VAL A 306 8.78 19.35 -22.05
CA VAL A 306 7.93 18.18 -22.14
C VAL A 306 8.81 16.95 -22.09
N GLU A 307 8.60 16.12 -21.07
CA GLU A 307 9.24 14.82 -20.94
C GLU A 307 8.23 13.75 -21.32
N THR A 308 8.50 13.00 -22.38
CA THR A 308 7.63 11.92 -22.87
C THR A 308 8.31 10.58 -22.62
N PHE A 309 7.58 9.63 -22.05
CA PHE A 309 8.10 8.31 -21.78
C PHE A 309 7.74 7.33 -22.90
N SER A 310 8.72 6.56 -23.36
CA SER A 310 8.49 5.49 -24.33
C SER A 310 7.53 4.42 -23.80
N ARG A 311 7.55 4.20 -22.47
CA ARG A 311 6.60 3.40 -21.72
C ARG A 311 6.06 4.22 -20.56
N PRO A 312 4.75 4.16 -20.29
CA PRO A 312 4.19 4.95 -19.21
C PRO A 312 4.75 4.50 -17.86
N LEU A 313 5.05 5.45 -16.98
CA LEU A 313 5.60 5.19 -15.65
C LEU A 313 4.52 5.33 -14.57
N VAL A 314 4.59 4.50 -13.54
CA VAL A 314 3.68 4.58 -12.39
C VAL A 314 4.05 5.78 -11.53
N VAL A 315 3.12 6.73 -11.42
CA VAL A 315 3.25 7.95 -10.60
C VAL A 315 2.66 7.77 -9.20
N GLY A 316 1.73 6.83 -9.06
CA GLY A 316 1.11 6.50 -7.78
C GLY A 316 0.18 5.31 -7.88
N TYR A 317 -0.31 4.86 -6.73
CA TYR A 317 -1.22 3.72 -6.64
C TYR A 317 -2.26 3.91 -5.53
N LEU A 318 -3.32 3.11 -5.61
CA LEU A 318 -4.23 2.85 -4.49
C LEU A 318 -4.04 1.42 -4.04
N GLY A 319 -4.24 1.20 -2.75
CA GLY A 319 -4.19 -0.12 -2.16
C GLY A 319 -5.06 -0.27 -0.92
N PHE A 320 -4.86 -1.39 -0.26
CA PHE A 320 -5.43 -1.66 1.05
C PHE A 320 -4.43 -2.45 1.88
N ASP A 321 -4.54 -2.32 3.19
CA ASP A 321 -3.68 -3.03 4.13
C ASP A 321 -4.48 -4.15 4.80
N MET A 322 -3.86 -5.31 4.98
CA MET A 322 -4.40 -6.44 5.73
C MET A 322 -3.47 -6.75 6.90
N LEU A 323 -3.97 -6.64 8.13
CA LEU A 323 -3.18 -6.94 9.34
C LEU A 323 -2.78 -8.42 9.34
N ILE A 324 -1.51 -8.72 9.60
CA ILE A 324 -1.07 -10.10 9.82
C ILE A 324 -1.35 -10.46 11.29
N GLY A 325 -2.40 -11.24 11.51
CA GLY A 325 -2.84 -11.73 12.80
C GLY A 325 -2.04 -12.94 13.32
N PRO A 326 -2.37 -13.41 14.53
CA PRO A 326 -1.77 -14.61 15.11
C PRO A 326 -1.86 -15.82 14.17
N GLY A 327 -0.77 -16.60 14.09
CA GLY A 327 -0.73 -17.78 13.22
C GLY A 327 -0.61 -17.47 11.72
N GLY A 328 -0.40 -16.21 11.34
CA GLY A 328 -0.27 -15.80 9.93
C GLY A 328 -1.62 -15.66 9.22
N THR A 329 -2.72 -15.51 9.98
CA THR A 329 -4.03 -15.15 9.44
C THR A 329 -4.05 -13.70 9.00
N LEU A 330 -4.90 -13.34 8.04
CA LEU A 330 -5.07 -11.96 7.62
C LEU A 330 -6.35 -11.37 8.23
N GLY A 331 -6.26 -10.13 8.69
CA GLY A 331 -7.42 -9.31 9.03
C GLY A 331 -8.14 -8.78 7.78
N PRO A 332 -9.28 -8.08 7.96
CA PRO A 332 -10.04 -7.54 6.85
C PRO A 332 -9.22 -6.49 6.07
N PRO A 333 -9.51 -6.29 4.76
CA PRO A 333 -8.84 -5.27 3.97
C PRO A 333 -9.27 -3.87 4.42
N ILE A 334 -8.30 -3.03 4.76
CA ILE A 334 -8.51 -1.64 5.16
C ILE A 334 -8.11 -0.72 4.00
N PRO A 335 -9.06 -0.05 3.32
CA PRO A 335 -8.77 0.71 2.12
C PRO A 335 -8.03 2.02 2.42
N THR A 336 -7.18 2.44 1.49
CA THR A 336 -6.39 3.70 1.58
C THR A 336 -7.22 4.91 2.00
N TYR A 337 -8.43 5.10 1.44
CA TYR A 337 -9.22 6.31 1.67
C TYR A 337 -9.83 6.38 3.08
N ALA A 338 -10.25 5.25 3.64
CA ALA A 338 -10.86 5.17 4.97
C ALA A 338 -9.89 5.61 6.08
N VAL A 339 -8.61 5.50 5.75
CA VAL A 339 -7.48 5.71 6.62
C VAL A 339 -6.94 7.15 6.46
N LEU A 340 -6.92 7.69 5.24
CA LEU A 340 -6.53 9.09 4.97
C LEU A 340 -7.46 10.13 5.62
N THR A 341 -8.74 9.81 5.86
CA THR A 341 -9.69 10.72 6.50
C THR A 341 -9.69 10.62 8.03
N ALA A 342 -8.79 9.83 8.63
CA ALA A 342 -8.66 9.61 10.08
C ALA A 342 -9.96 9.16 10.79
N GLN A 343 -10.96 8.69 10.04
CA GLN A 343 -12.23 8.22 10.61
C GLN A 343 -12.19 6.76 11.06
N LEU A 344 -11.14 6.04 10.68
CA LEU A 344 -10.84 4.69 11.14
C LEU A 344 -9.35 4.65 11.48
N GLU A 345 -9.01 4.91 12.75
CA GLU A 345 -7.75 4.39 13.27
C GLU A 345 -7.80 2.85 13.06
N PRO A 346 -6.75 2.21 12.54
CA PRO A 346 -6.56 0.78 12.69
C PRO A 346 -6.26 0.54 14.18
N HIS A 347 -7.25 0.82 15.03
CA HIS A 347 -7.26 0.26 16.36
C HIS A 347 -7.08 -1.24 16.19
N PRO A 348 -6.33 -1.92 17.07
CA PRO A 348 -6.38 -3.37 17.23
C PRO A 348 -7.78 -3.76 17.74
N ALA A 349 -8.79 -3.37 16.96
CA ALA A 349 -10.19 -3.27 17.22
C ALA A 349 -10.57 -2.67 18.59
N THR A 350 -11.72 -2.00 18.65
CA THR A 350 -12.65 -2.34 19.72
C THR A 350 -12.86 -3.84 19.57
N VAL A 351 -11.99 -4.67 20.18
CA VAL A 351 -11.76 -6.09 19.87
C VAL A 351 -13.03 -6.70 19.32
N ALA A 352 -13.17 -6.67 17.99
CA ALA A 352 -14.37 -7.19 17.38
C ALA A 352 -14.22 -8.65 17.71
N LEU A 353 -15.04 -9.15 18.61
CA LEU A 353 -14.91 -10.51 19.11
C LEU A 353 -14.94 -11.54 17.99
N GLU A 354 -15.49 -11.13 16.84
CA GLU A 354 -15.42 -11.81 15.55
C GLU A 354 -13.98 -12.06 15.04
N LEU A 355 -12.99 -11.23 15.41
CA LEU A 355 -11.57 -11.35 15.06
C LEU A 355 -10.71 -12.03 16.14
N LEU A 356 -11.23 -12.19 17.37
CA LEU A 356 -10.59 -13.06 18.34
C LEU A 356 -10.86 -14.51 17.94
N ASP A 357 -9.95 -15.06 17.13
CA ASP A 357 -9.90 -16.50 16.88
C ASP A 357 -9.94 -17.23 18.24
N THR A 358 -10.78 -18.25 18.32
CA THR A 358 -10.90 -19.17 19.45
C THR A 358 -9.53 -19.64 19.94
N ALA A 359 -8.57 -19.82 19.03
CA ALA A 359 -7.17 -20.12 19.37
C ALA A 359 -6.48 -19.02 20.18
N GLY A 360 -6.69 -17.75 19.83
CA GLY A 360 -6.14 -16.59 20.55
C GLY A 360 -6.71 -16.44 21.96
N LEU A 361 -8.02 -16.63 22.11
CA LEU A 361 -8.69 -16.66 23.42
C LEU A 361 -8.16 -17.78 24.31
N ARG A 362 -8.02 -18.99 23.75
CA ARG A 362 -7.46 -20.14 24.46
C ARG A 362 -6.01 -19.90 24.87
N HIS A 363 -5.18 -19.41 23.96
CA HIS A 363 -3.78 -19.11 24.25
C HIS A 363 -3.65 -18.08 25.38
N THR A 364 -4.42 -17.00 25.31
CA THR A 364 -4.47 -15.96 26.35
C THR A 364 -4.80 -16.57 27.71
N TYR A 365 -5.86 -17.39 27.79
CA TYR A 365 -6.25 -18.05 29.02
C TYR A 365 -5.18 -19.02 29.54
N GLU A 366 -4.53 -19.79 28.67
CA GLU A 366 -3.43 -20.71 29.04
C GLU A 366 -2.21 -19.96 29.60
N VAL A 367 -1.85 -18.83 28.99
CA VAL A 367 -0.76 -17.95 29.47
C VAL A 367 -1.11 -17.40 30.85
N LEU A 368 -2.29 -16.80 31.02
CA LEU A 368 -2.73 -16.25 32.31
C LEU A 368 -2.78 -17.33 33.40
N THR A 369 -3.25 -18.53 33.07
CA THR A 369 -3.27 -19.68 34.00
C THR A 369 -1.86 -20.05 34.44
N LYS A 370 -0.89 -20.11 33.52
CA LYS A 370 0.51 -20.40 33.84
C LYS A 370 1.12 -19.31 34.72
N LEU A 371 0.85 -18.03 34.45
CA LEU A 371 1.33 -16.90 35.24
C LEU A 371 0.74 -16.89 36.64
N GLY A 372 -0.58 -17.13 36.77
CA GLY A 372 -1.24 -17.24 38.07
C GLY A 372 -0.63 -18.35 38.93
N ARG A 373 -0.29 -19.51 38.33
CA ARG A 373 0.44 -20.59 39.03
C ARG A 373 1.86 -20.23 39.45
N ARG A 374 2.49 -19.24 38.81
CA ARG A 374 3.80 -18.68 39.16
C ARG A 374 3.72 -17.55 40.18
N GLY A 375 2.53 -17.22 40.69
CA GLY A 375 2.32 -16.19 41.71
C GLY A 375 1.94 -14.81 41.17
N ASP A 376 1.67 -14.67 39.87
CA ASP A 376 1.11 -13.42 39.32
C ASP A 376 -0.34 -13.26 39.78
N THR A 377 -0.55 -12.41 40.79
CA THR A 377 -1.87 -12.17 41.40
C THR A 377 -2.86 -11.55 40.42
N ARG A 378 -2.40 -10.70 39.49
CA ARG A 378 -3.26 -10.09 38.48
C ARG A 378 -3.72 -11.12 37.46
N ALA A 379 -2.83 -11.99 37.00
CA ALA A 379 -3.19 -13.07 36.10
C ALA A 379 -4.18 -14.05 36.75
N ALA A 380 -3.98 -14.39 38.03
CA ALA A 380 -4.91 -15.25 38.78
C ALA A 380 -6.32 -14.63 38.91
N ASP A 381 -6.40 -13.32 39.15
CA ASP A 381 -7.68 -12.60 39.20
C ASP A 381 -8.37 -12.58 37.83
N LEU A 382 -7.63 -12.29 36.75
CA LEU A 382 -8.17 -12.32 35.39
C LEU A 382 -8.69 -13.72 35.02
N VAL A 383 -7.97 -14.79 35.37
CA VAL A 383 -8.44 -16.18 35.16
C VAL A 383 -9.76 -16.43 35.90
N LYS A 384 -9.88 -16.01 37.16
CA LYS A 384 -11.13 -16.15 37.93
C LYS A 384 -12.30 -15.41 37.28
N GLN A 385 -12.06 -14.19 36.78
CA GLN A 385 -13.08 -13.40 36.09
C GLN A 385 -13.49 -14.05 34.75
N LEU A 386 -12.51 -14.50 33.95
CA LEU A 386 -12.76 -15.25 32.71
C LEU A 386 -13.52 -16.55 32.99
N ASP A 387 -13.21 -17.26 34.07
CA ASP A 387 -13.92 -18.48 34.45
C ASP A 387 -15.39 -18.23 34.78
N GLY A 388 -15.72 -17.05 35.32
CA GLY A 388 -17.10 -16.61 35.51
C GLY A 388 -17.91 -16.54 34.21
N LEU A 389 -17.25 -16.20 33.09
CA LEU A 389 -17.88 -16.15 31.76
C LEU A 389 -18.31 -17.53 31.26
N GLY A 390 -17.79 -18.63 31.83
CA GLY A 390 -18.21 -20.00 31.47
C GLY A 390 -19.71 -20.26 31.62
N THR A 391 -20.41 -19.42 32.40
CA THR A 391 -21.87 -19.45 32.57
C THR A 391 -22.65 -18.95 31.36
N LEU A 392 -22.00 -18.21 30.45
CA LEU A 392 -22.60 -17.75 29.19
C LEU A 392 -22.85 -18.89 28.20
N VAL A 393 -22.10 -19.98 28.32
CA VAL A 393 -22.29 -21.16 27.47
C VAL A 393 -23.58 -21.88 27.88
N PRO A 394 -24.47 -22.21 26.92
CA PRO A 394 -25.71 -22.91 27.26
C PRO A 394 -25.45 -24.27 27.92
N ARG A 395 -26.46 -24.83 28.59
CA ARG A 395 -26.34 -26.17 29.21
C ARG A 395 -26.39 -27.31 28.19
N GLN A 396 -26.96 -27.05 27.02
CA GLN A 396 -27.15 -28.00 25.93
C GLN A 396 -26.80 -27.33 24.60
N TYR A 397 -26.47 -28.11 23.57
CA TYR A 397 -26.26 -27.57 22.23
C TYR A 397 -27.58 -27.03 21.65
N PRO A 398 -27.63 -25.77 21.17
CA PRO A 398 -28.86 -25.19 20.62
C PRO A 398 -29.17 -25.65 19.18
N CYS A 399 -28.19 -26.23 18.48
CA CYS A 399 -28.31 -26.78 17.13
C CYS A 399 -27.48 -28.07 17.02
N ASN A 400 -27.66 -28.82 15.94
CA ASN A 400 -26.88 -30.02 15.67
C ASN A 400 -25.41 -29.62 15.38
N MET A 401 -24.46 -30.33 16.00
CA MET A 401 -23.04 -30.18 15.70
C MET A 401 -22.65 -31.25 14.70
N PHE A 402 -22.17 -30.83 13.53
CA PHE A 402 -21.76 -31.70 12.45
C PHE A 402 -20.25 -31.91 12.45
N HIS A 403 -19.83 -33.09 11.98
CA HIS A 403 -18.43 -33.40 11.77
C HIS A 403 -18.22 -34.39 10.62
N PHE A 404 -17.17 -34.19 9.83
CA PHE A 404 -16.61 -35.22 8.96
C PHE A 404 -15.64 -36.12 9.75
N GLY A 405 -16.01 -37.39 9.96
CA GLY A 405 -15.16 -38.33 10.72
C GLY A 405 -13.76 -38.56 10.12
N ASP A 406 -13.62 -38.42 8.80
CA ASP A 406 -12.35 -38.33 8.08
C ASP A 406 -12.52 -37.46 6.82
N ALA A 407 -11.44 -37.21 6.07
CA ALA A 407 -11.47 -36.31 4.90
C ALA A 407 -12.44 -36.73 3.78
N ALA A 408 -12.78 -38.02 3.68
CA ALA A 408 -13.69 -38.59 2.68
C ALA A 408 -14.98 -39.19 3.29
N GLY A 409 -15.10 -39.14 4.62
CA GLY A 409 -16.19 -39.73 5.38
C GLY A 409 -17.50 -38.96 5.18
N PRO A 410 -18.64 -39.56 5.56
CA PRO A 410 -19.90 -38.86 5.50
C PRO A 410 -19.95 -37.75 6.56
N LEU A 411 -20.62 -36.64 6.24
CA LEU A 411 -20.98 -35.64 7.23
C LEU A 411 -22.00 -36.27 8.20
N SER A 412 -21.70 -36.24 9.49
CA SER A 412 -22.55 -36.85 10.52
C SER A 412 -22.85 -35.88 11.65
N ILE A 413 -23.99 -36.07 12.32
CA ILE A 413 -24.32 -35.33 13.54
C ILE A 413 -23.51 -35.93 14.68
N GLN A 414 -22.50 -35.19 15.15
CA GLN A 414 -21.67 -35.58 16.29
C GLN A 414 -22.41 -35.35 17.61
N HIS A 415 -23.13 -34.23 17.73
CA HIS A 415 -23.93 -33.89 18.90
C HIS A 415 -25.29 -33.36 18.46
N PRO A 416 -26.39 -34.11 18.68
CA PRO A 416 -27.73 -33.63 18.40
C PRO A 416 -28.09 -32.39 19.23
N ALA A 417 -28.93 -31.52 18.68
CA ALA A 417 -29.52 -30.40 19.42
C ALA A 417 -30.21 -30.92 20.71
N GLY A 418 -30.05 -30.18 21.81
CA GLY A 418 -30.52 -30.60 23.14
C GLY A 418 -29.58 -31.54 23.89
N THR A 419 -28.53 -32.07 23.26
CA THR A 419 -27.51 -32.87 23.97
C THR A 419 -26.80 -32.00 25.00
N ALA A 420 -26.61 -32.53 26.21
CA ALA A 420 -25.87 -31.84 27.26
C ALA A 420 -24.42 -31.56 26.83
N LEU A 421 -23.95 -30.34 27.10
CA LEU A 421 -22.56 -30.00 26.91
C LEU A 421 -21.68 -30.72 27.95
N PRO A 422 -20.44 -31.10 27.61
CA PRO A 422 -19.52 -31.71 28.57
C PRO A 422 -19.40 -30.85 29.83
N ASP A 423 -19.30 -31.50 31.01
CA ASP A 423 -19.14 -30.81 32.30
C ASP A 423 -17.73 -30.23 32.45
N GLN A 424 -17.47 -29.19 31.66
CA GLN A 424 -16.28 -28.36 31.78
C GLN A 424 -16.64 -27.07 32.50
N LYS A 425 -15.73 -26.62 33.35
CA LYS A 425 -15.87 -25.40 34.13
C LYS A 425 -14.96 -24.32 33.58
N GLY A 426 -15.31 -23.06 33.87
CA GLY A 426 -14.48 -21.91 33.54
C GLY A 426 -14.48 -21.52 32.07
N PHE A 427 -13.48 -20.73 31.69
CA PHE A 427 -13.39 -20.11 30.36
C PHE A 427 -13.07 -21.12 29.25
N VAL A 428 -12.44 -22.25 29.60
CA VAL A 428 -12.18 -23.36 28.66
C VAL A 428 -13.47 -23.84 28.00
N ARG A 429 -14.58 -23.86 28.75
CA ARG A 429 -15.90 -24.22 28.23
C ARG A 429 -16.34 -23.33 27.07
N ILE A 430 -16.08 -22.01 27.14
CA ILE A 430 -16.38 -21.06 26.06
C ILE A 430 -15.55 -21.42 24.83
N THR A 431 -14.23 -21.54 24.99
CA THR A 431 -13.34 -21.79 23.85
C THR A 431 -13.63 -23.12 23.15
N LEU A 432 -13.97 -24.18 23.89
CA LEU A 432 -14.37 -25.45 23.29
C LEU A 432 -15.71 -25.37 22.57
N TYR A 433 -16.68 -24.65 23.15
CA TYR A 433 -17.99 -24.46 22.52
C TYR A 433 -17.89 -23.66 21.21
N LEU A 434 -17.16 -22.54 21.22
CA LEU A 434 -16.89 -21.74 20.02
C LEU A 434 -16.17 -22.57 18.94
N GLY A 435 -15.13 -23.32 19.32
CA GLY A 435 -14.38 -24.17 18.39
C GLY A 435 -15.24 -25.27 17.75
N LYS A 436 -16.17 -25.86 18.51
CA LYS A 436 -17.13 -26.84 17.96
C LYS A 436 -18.14 -26.21 17.01
N LEU A 437 -18.66 -25.02 17.33
CA LEU A 437 -19.56 -24.29 16.45
C LEU A 437 -18.88 -23.93 15.12
N GLN A 438 -17.66 -23.39 15.18
CA GLN A 438 -16.88 -23.06 13.99
C GLN A 438 -16.58 -24.29 13.13
N SER A 439 -16.09 -25.38 13.74
CA SER A 439 -15.84 -26.63 13.01
C SER A 439 -17.11 -27.18 12.34
N SER A 440 -18.27 -27.10 13.03
CA SER A 440 -19.54 -27.53 12.45
C SER A 440 -19.97 -26.64 11.28
N ILE A 441 -19.72 -25.33 11.34
CA ILE A 441 -20.00 -24.38 10.25
C ILE A 441 -19.13 -24.71 9.04
N ASP A 442 -17.81 -24.89 9.24
CA ASP A 442 -16.87 -25.22 8.17
C ASP A 442 -17.26 -26.53 7.46
N ASP A 443 -17.64 -27.56 8.24
CA ASP A 443 -18.06 -28.85 7.70
C ASP A 443 -19.39 -28.76 6.93
N LEU A 444 -20.35 -27.94 7.40
CA LEU A 444 -21.61 -27.68 6.71
C LEU A 444 -21.41 -26.88 5.41
N GLU A 445 -20.55 -25.85 5.43
CA GLU A 445 -20.21 -25.06 4.25
C GLU A 445 -19.52 -25.92 3.18
N ARG A 446 -18.58 -26.77 3.60
CA ARG A 446 -17.93 -27.74 2.72
C ARG A 446 -18.94 -28.71 2.11
N ALA A 447 -19.87 -29.24 2.91
CA ALA A 447 -20.93 -30.10 2.40
C ALA A 447 -21.84 -29.38 1.40
N GLN A 448 -22.21 -28.12 1.64
CA GLN A 448 -23.02 -27.35 0.68
C GLN A 448 -22.28 -27.05 -0.62
N ALA A 449 -20.99 -26.74 -0.56
CA ALA A 449 -20.17 -26.45 -1.72
C ALA A 449 -19.92 -27.69 -2.60
N ASP A 450 -19.72 -28.86 -1.98
CA ASP A 450 -19.46 -30.12 -2.68
C ASP A 450 -20.64 -31.09 -2.56
N LYS A 451 -21.43 -31.15 -3.64
CA LYS A 451 -22.61 -32.03 -3.74
C LYS A 451 -22.29 -33.52 -3.77
N SER A 452 -21.03 -33.90 -3.98
CA SER A 452 -20.62 -35.32 -3.98
C SER A 452 -20.42 -35.89 -2.58
N LEU A 453 -20.30 -35.03 -1.56
CA LEU A 453 -20.10 -35.47 -0.18
C LEU A 453 -21.37 -36.14 0.38
N LYS A 454 -21.18 -37.30 1.00
CA LYS A 454 -22.25 -38.09 1.62
C LYS A 454 -22.67 -37.48 2.94
N ILE A 455 -23.96 -37.56 3.27
CA ILE A 455 -24.52 -37.12 4.54
C ILE A 455 -25.06 -38.36 5.26
N ALA A 456 -24.52 -38.71 6.42
CA ALA A 456 -24.80 -39.98 7.09
C ALA A 456 -26.29 -40.21 7.40
N THR A 457 -27.04 -39.13 7.60
CA THR A 457 -28.48 -39.17 7.94
C THR A 457 -29.38 -39.45 6.73
N PHE A 458 -28.86 -39.35 5.49
CA PHE A 458 -29.67 -39.44 4.27
C PHE A 458 -29.04 -40.40 3.24
N ASP A 459 -29.85 -41.31 2.69
CA ASP A 459 -29.40 -42.28 1.68
C ASP A 459 -29.02 -41.62 0.35
N THR A 460 -29.75 -40.57 -0.03
CA THR A 460 -29.56 -39.81 -1.27
C THR A 460 -29.57 -38.32 -1.00
N ARG A 461 -28.73 -37.58 -1.73
CA ARG A 461 -28.71 -36.11 -1.66
C ARG A 461 -29.66 -35.51 -2.70
N ASP A 462 -30.76 -34.96 -2.22
CA ASP A 462 -31.75 -34.25 -3.03
C ASP A 462 -31.92 -32.79 -2.56
N ALA A 463 -32.89 -32.08 -3.13
CA ALA A 463 -33.17 -30.69 -2.77
C ALA A 463 -33.65 -30.51 -1.33
N ALA A 464 -34.29 -31.53 -0.73
CA ALA A 464 -34.72 -31.47 0.66
C ALA A 464 -33.53 -31.59 1.61
N VAL A 465 -32.56 -32.45 1.29
CA VAL A 465 -31.28 -32.54 2.03
C VAL A 465 -30.49 -31.23 1.94
N ASP A 466 -30.38 -30.63 0.76
CA ASP A 466 -29.70 -29.33 0.61
C ASP A 466 -30.39 -28.23 1.43
N ALA A 467 -31.72 -28.19 1.45
CA ALA A 467 -32.49 -27.25 2.28
C ALA A 467 -32.31 -27.50 3.78
N TYR A 468 -32.24 -28.77 4.20
CA TYR A 468 -31.92 -29.15 5.58
C TYR A 468 -30.52 -28.65 6.00
N LEU A 469 -29.49 -28.91 5.20
CA LEU A 469 -28.12 -28.43 5.48
C LEU A 469 -28.06 -26.89 5.53
N ALA A 470 -28.82 -26.18 4.70
CA ALA A 470 -28.93 -24.72 4.76
C ALA A 470 -29.56 -24.23 6.07
N GLY A 471 -30.61 -24.91 6.54
CA GLY A 471 -31.24 -24.63 7.83
C GLY A 471 -30.29 -24.84 9.00
N GLU A 472 -29.54 -25.94 9.00
CA GLU A 472 -28.55 -26.24 10.04
C GLU A 472 -27.39 -25.24 10.03
N LEU A 473 -26.88 -24.87 8.86
CA LEU A 473 -25.83 -23.84 8.73
C LEU A 473 -26.30 -22.48 9.28
N ALA A 474 -27.54 -22.09 8.99
CA ALA A 474 -28.13 -20.87 9.53
C ALA A 474 -28.29 -20.93 11.06
N ALA A 475 -28.68 -22.08 11.61
CA ALA A 475 -28.80 -22.29 13.05
C ALA A 475 -27.43 -22.21 13.76
N SER A 476 -26.40 -22.88 13.23
CA SER A 476 -25.04 -22.82 13.79
C SER A 476 -24.45 -21.42 13.76
N ARG A 477 -24.62 -20.69 12.65
CA ARG A 477 -24.19 -19.28 12.54
C ARG A 477 -24.93 -18.37 13.52
N THR A 478 -26.23 -18.61 13.74
CA THR A 478 -27.01 -17.85 14.73
C THR A 478 -26.50 -18.11 16.15
N ALA A 479 -26.27 -19.37 16.52
CA ALA A 479 -25.71 -19.73 17.82
C ALA A 479 -24.31 -19.14 18.05
N LEU A 480 -23.46 -19.12 17.03
CA LEU A 480 -22.14 -18.50 17.10
C LEU A 480 -22.24 -16.98 17.29
N ARG A 481 -23.11 -16.30 16.51
CA ARG A 481 -23.35 -14.86 16.62
C ARG A 481 -23.89 -14.47 18.00
N ASP A 482 -24.82 -15.25 18.55
CA ASP A 482 -25.37 -15.00 19.88
C ASP A 482 -24.29 -15.16 20.97
N MET A 483 -23.43 -16.17 20.86
CA MET A 483 -22.29 -16.33 21.76
C MET A 483 -21.31 -15.15 21.67
N TYR A 484 -21.00 -14.67 20.46
CA TYR A 484 -20.15 -13.50 20.28
C TYR A 484 -20.78 -12.22 20.85
N ARG A 485 -22.08 -12.02 20.64
CA ARG A 485 -22.82 -10.90 21.24
C ARG A 485 -22.74 -10.93 22.77
N SER A 486 -22.89 -12.10 23.37
CA SER A 486 -22.75 -12.28 24.83
C SER A 486 -21.33 -11.97 25.32
N LEU A 487 -20.30 -12.42 24.60
CA LEU A 487 -18.92 -12.10 24.94
C LEU A 487 -18.59 -10.62 24.76
N GLN A 488 -19.24 -9.93 23.81
CA GLN A 488 -18.98 -8.53 23.51
C GLN A 488 -19.38 -7.62 24.68
N ALA A 489 -20.39 -8.01 25.44
CA ALA A 489 -20.74 -7.36 26.71
C ALA A 489 -19.60 -7.42 27.76
N HIS A 490 -18.59 -8.27 27.55
CA HIS A 490 -17.40 -8.43 28.39
C HIS A 490 -16.09 -8.07 27.66
N GLY A 491 -16.18 -7.25 26.60
CA GLY A 491 -15.03 -6.84 25.78
C GLY A 491 -13.85 -6.27 26.59
N ASP A 492 -14.14 -5.42 27.58
CA ASP A 492 -13.10 -4.80 28.44
C ASP A 492 -12.29 -5.84 29.23
N LEU A 493 -12.95 -6.90 29.72
CA LEU A 493 -12.28 -7.97 30.44
C LEU A 493 -11.39 -8.80 29.51
N LEU A 494 -11.88 -9.10 28.30
CA LEU A 494 -11.13 -9.84 27.30
C LEU A 494 -9.90 -9.05 26.81
N ALA A 495 -10.06 -7.73 26.63
CA ALA A 495 -8.96 -6.84 26.27
C ALA A 495 -7.89 -6.78 27.39
N GLN A 496 -8.31 -6.61 28.65
CA GLN A 496 -7.38 -6.64 29.80
C GLN A 496 -6.63 -7.98 29.91
N ALA A 497 -7.34 -9.09 29.69
CA ALA A 497 -6.75 -10.43 29.69
C ALA A 497 -5.67 -10.58 28.60
N GLN A 498 -5.99 -10.17 27.37
CA GLN A 498 -5.08 -10.24 26.24
C GLN A 498 -3.86 -9.32 26.43
N GLU A 499 -4.07 -8.09 26.91
CA GLU A 499 -3.00 -7.15 27.18
C GLU A 499 -2.03 -7.71 28.23
N HIS A 500 -2.54 -8.19 29.37
CA HIS A 500 -1.70 -8.75 30.44
C HIS A 500 -0.93 -9.98 29.96
N ALA A 501 -1.57 -10.89 29.22
CA ALA A 501 -0.92 -12.05 28.63
C ALA A 501 0.21 -11.66 27.65
N THR A 502 -0.02 -10.64 26.83
CA THR A 502 0.97 -10.15 25.86
C THR A 502 2.17 -9.50 26.55
N GLN A 503 1.92 -8.62 27.54
CA GLN A 503 2.98 -7.98 28.32
C GLN A 503 3.84 -9.01 29.07
N ALA A 504 3.22 -10.01 29.68
CA ALA A 504 3.94 -11.06 30.40
C ALA A 504 4.76 -11.96 29.46
N THR A 505 4.22 -12.32 28.29
CA THR A 505 4.95 -13.07 27.27
C THR A 505 6.17 -12.29 26.78
N ARG A 506 6.05 -10.97 26.60
CA ARG A 506 7.18 -10.10 26.24
C ARG A 506 8.26 -10.11 27.33
N LYS A 507 7.88 -10.04 28.60
CA LYS A 507 8.85 -10.07 29.72
C LYS A 507 9.62 -11.40 29.75
N LEU A 508 8.93 -12.52 29.55
CA LEU A 508 9.55 -13.86 29.51
C LEU A 508 10.48 -14.09 28.30
N LEU A 509 10.37 -13.30 27.24
CA LEU A 509 11.28 -13.38 26.08
C LEU A 509 12.53 -12.52 26.25
N LEU A 510 12.52 -11.58 27.20
CA LEU A 510 13.66 -10.71 27.52
C LEU A 510 14.53 -11.26 28.66
N GLU A 511 13.97 -12.17 29.46
CA GLU A 511 14.68 -12.98 30.46
C GLU A 511 15.25 -14.25 29.81
#